data_AF-A0ABD5MHS8-F1
#
_entry.id   AF-A0ABD5MHS8-F1
#
_cell.length_a   1.000
_cell.length_b   1.000
_cell.length_c   1.000
_cell.angle_alpha   90.00
_cell.angle_beta   90.00
_cell.angle_gamma   90.00
#
_symmetry.space_group_name_H-M   'P 1'
#
loop_
_entity.id
_entity.type
_entity.pdbx_description
1 polymer ?
#
loop_
_entity_poly.entity_id
_entity_poly.type
_entity_poly.pdbx_seq_one_letter_code
_entity_poly.pdbx_strand_id
1 'polypeptide(L)'
;MRPRSRHILAAAAVQLGTLVTFVAAASGVAAAHVEYVTDADNGDPIAFLTSALSDPVVVLALGAGGLAVVGTMAGYLRVQPLRADVAAIRRALVDYADLLPWLLRLSIGLPMVGAGFAGYLFTPLVTAADTGVPVRLFGVAVGFALLFGLATRFVAGVALASYLALLPVHPSLFFAFEYVAGLLAIVIVGGGRPSADHVIARLAANDETVYSRFDPFYRRIAVPAGEALDPYRRYVPTVVRIGMGIVFAYLALAEKLLAPNQALAVVEQYGLSTLLPVPPELWVLGAAVTELFLGVLLVAGLFTRAASTAAFVVFTTTLFGLADDPVLAHISLFGLVSVLLVTGAGPFSADLAVFRSPNERGAPEMGPDAVRTAASGGSGASGTPRSVERSADRDPGDADR
;
A
#
# COMPACT_ATOMS: atom_id res chain seq x y z
N MET A 1 24.52 13.86 30.92
CA MET A 1 24.35 12.65 30.06
C MET A 1 23.52 11.61 30.78
N ARG A 2 22.19 11.56 30.60
CA ARG A 2 21.28 10.50 31.13
C ARG A 2 19.81 10.48 30.62
N PRO A 3 19.36 11.24 29.57
CA PRO A 3 17.98 11.09 29.09
C PRO A 3 17.80 10.09 27.91
N ARG A 4 18.85 9.78 27.13
CA ARG A 4 18.72 8.94 25.91
C ARG A 4 18.37 7.46 26.17
N SER A 5 18.83 6.86 27.28
CA SER A 5 18.59 5.44 27.54
C SER A 5 17.15 5.12 27.95
N ARG A 6 16.46 6.06 28.61
CA ARG A 6 15.06 5.89 29.03
C ARG A 6 14.09 5.86 27.85
N HIS A 7 14.35 6.66 26.82
CA HIS A 7 13.54 6.66 25.59
C HIS A 7 13.72 5.39 24.76
N ILE A 8 14.94 4.82 24.73
CA ILE A 8 15.22 3.56 24.02
C ILE A 8 14.56 2.37 24.72
N LEU A 9 14.62 2.31 26.06
CA LEU A 9 13.98 1.25 26.84
C LEU A 9 12.44 1.33 26.78
N ALA A 10 11.87 2.53 26.78
CA ALA A 10 10.42 2.73 26.60
C ALA A 10 9.96 2.34 25.18
N ALA A 11 10.73 2.70 24.15
CA ALA A 11 10.43 2.30 22.77
C ALA A 11 10.53 0.78 22.58
N ALA A 12 11.55 0.14 23.18
CA ALA A 12 11.72 -1.32 23.14
C ALA A 12 10.59 -2.05 23.88
N ALA A 13 10.15 -1.55 25.03
CA ALA A 13 9.03 -2.14 25.78
C ALA A 13 7.69 -2.00 25.06
N VAL A 14 7.45 -0.86 24.39
CA VAL A 14 6.26 -0.67 23.54
C VAL A 14 6.30 -1.62 22.34
N GLN A 15 7.45 -1.77 21.69
CA GLN A 15 7.63 -2.70 20.57
C GLN A 15 7.46 -4.16 20.96
N LEU A 16 7.94 -4.57 22.14
CA LEU A 16 7.70 -5.91 22.69
C LEU A 16 6.23 -6.13 23.02
N GLY A 17 5.57 -5.12 23.61
CA GLY A 17 4.14 -5.18 23.92
C GLY A 17 3.28 -5.34 22.66
N THR A 18 3.53 -4.53 21.62
CA THR A 18 2.84 -4.69 20.34
C THR A 18 3.16 -6.01 19.66
N LEU A 19 4.41 -6.49 19.71
CA LEU A 19 4.78 -7.80 19.16
C LEU A 19 4.02 -8.94 19.85
N VAL A 20 3.91 -8.93 21.19
CA VAL A 20 3.18 -9.97 21.94
C VAL A 20 1.68 -9.92 21.66
N THR A 21 1.07 -8.73 21.63
CA THR A 21 -0.35 -8.59 21.25
C THR A 21 -0.58 -9.03 19.80
N PHE A 22 0.35 -8.71 18.90
CA PHE A 22 0.29 -9.10 17.49
C PHE A 22 0.41 -10.61 17.31
N VAL A 23 1.34 -11.27 18.00
CA VAL A 23 1.50 -12.74 17.98
C VAL A 23 0.27 -13.44 18.58
N ALA A 24 -0.28 -12.92 19.69
CA ALA A 24 -1.49 -13.48 20.29
C ALA A 24 -2.71 -13.33 19.37
N ALA A 25 -2.91 -12.15 18.76
CA ALA A 25 -3.93 -11.95 17.74
C ALA A 25 -3.72 -12.87 16.54
N ALA A 26 -2.46 -13.06 16.11
CA ALA A 26 -2.13 -13.96 15.01
C ALA A 26 -2.44 -15.43 15.28
N SER A 27 -2.25 -15.91 16.51
CA SER A 27 -2.57 -17.29 16.87
C SER A 27 -4.06 -17.64 16.76
N GLY A 28 -4.96 -16.73 17.16
CA GLY A 28 -6.40 -16.95 17.07
C GLY A 28 -6.95 -16.87 15.64
N VAL A 29 -6.33 -16.07 14.78
CA VAL A 29 -6.76 -15.88 13.39
C VAL A 29 -6.10 -16.90 12.44
N ALA A 30 -4.86 -17.30 12.68
CA ALA A 30 -4.22 -18.43 12.01
C ALA A 30 -5.04 -19.70 12.20
N ALA A 31 -5.58 -19.93 13.40
CA ALA A 31 -6.49 -21.03 13.72
C ALA A 31 -7.86 -20.98 12.97
N ALA A 32 -8.24 -19.83 12.40
CA ALA A 32 -9.44 -19.67 11.57
C ALA A 32 -9.16 -19.72 10.05
N HIS A 33 -7.91 -19.51 9.62
CA HIS A 33 -7.46 -19.68 8.22
C HIS A 33 -7.30 -21.14 7.80
N VAL A 34 -7.10 -21.99 8.81
CA VAL A 34 -6.86 -23.44 8.77
C VAL A 34 -7.84 -24.17 7.86
N GLU A 35 -9.09 -23.71 7.83
CA GLU A 35 -10.20 -24.40 7.20
C GLU A 35 -10.26 -24.18 5.67
N TYR A 36 -9.43 -23.29 5.10
CA TYR A 36 -9.64 -22.82 3.72
C TYR A 36 -8.59 -23.25 2.69
N VAL A 37 -7.31 -23.41 3.06
CA VAL A 37 -6.24 -23.61 2.06
C VAL A 37 -5.93 -25.09 1.83
N THR A 38 -6.07 -25.95 2.84
CA THR A 38 -5.82 -27.40 2.75
C THR A 38 -6.58 -28.18 3.83
N ASP A 39 -6.95 -29.44 3.60
CA ASP A 39 -7.50 -30.36 4.62
C ASP A 39 -6.45 -30.81 5.67
N ALA A 40 -5.22 -30.28 5.62
CA ALA A 40 -4.15 -30.62 6.54
C ALA A 40 -4.30 -29.87 7.87
N ASP A 41 -4.25 -30.63 8.98
CA ASP A 41 -4.09 -30.09 10.33
C ASP A 41 -2.84 -29.19 10.37
N ASN A 42 -2.89 -28.08 11.11
CA ASN A 42 -1.82 -27.05 11.14
C ASN A 42 -0.44 -27.62 11.44
N GLY A 43 -0.39 -28.74 12.16
CA GLY A 43 0.83 -29.29 12.71
C GLY A 43 1.26 -28.54 13.97
N ASP A 44 2.27 -29.07 14.65
CA ASP A 44 2.85 -28.45 15.83
C ASP A 44 3.95 -27.45 15.39
N PRO A 45 3.76 -26.11 15.59
CA PRO A 45 4.76 -25.10 15.26
C PRO A 45 6.11 -25.32 15.93
N ILE A 46 6.11 -25.83 17.17
CA ILE A 46 7.33 -26.06 17.94
C ILE A 46 8.06 -27.27 17.36
N ALA A 47 7.34 -28.37 17.09
CA ALA A 47 7.92 -29.54 16.44
C ALA A 47 8.52 -29.18 15.07
N PHE A 48 7.80 -28.41 14.24
CA PHE A 48 8.30 -27.92 12.95
C PHE A 48 9.58 -27.10 13.11
N LEU A 49 9.58 -26.09 13.99
CA LEU A 49 10.76 -25.25 14.23
C LEU A 49 11.94 -26.05 14.77
N THR A 50 11.71 -26.99 15.70
CA THR A 50 12.78 -27.84 16.22
C THR A 50 13.35 -28.77 15.15
N SER A 51 12.50 -29.33 14.27
CA SER A 51 12.94 -30.14 13.13
C SER A 51 13.79 -29.31 12.17
N ALA A 52 13.24 -28.17 11.71
CA ALA A 52 13.90 -27.28 10.77
C ALA A 52 15.24 -26.75 11.29
N LEU A 53 15.30 -26.34 12.56
CA LEU A 53 16.52 -25.80 13.17
C LEU A 53 17.52 -26.88 13.63
N SER A 54 17.13 -28.15 13.62
CA SER A 54 18.06 -29.28 13.84
C SER A 54 18.76 -29.71 12.57
N ASP A 55 18.22 -29.36 11.39
CA ASP A 55 18.86 -29.63 10.11
C ASP A 55 20.00 -28.61 9.86
N PRO A 56 21.27 -29.07 9.75
CA PRO A 56 22.40 -28.18 9.51
C PRO A 56 22.32 -27.43 8.18
N VAL A 57 21.67 -27.99 7.16
CA VAL A 57 21.50 -27.34 5.84
C VAL A 57 20.58 -26.14 5.98
N VAL A 58 19.45 -26.29 6.69
CA VAL A 58 18.50 -25.21 6.93
C VAL A 58 19.16 -24.08 7.72
N VAL A 59 19.83 -24.40 8.83
CA VAL A 59 20.51 -23.41 9.68
C VAL A 59 21.61 -22.70 8.93
N LEU A 60 22.44 -23.42 8.18
CA LEU A 60 23.53 -22.84 7.40
C LEU A 60 23.00 -21.94 6.28
N ALA A 61 21.96 -22.37 5.56
CA ALA A 61 21.36 -21.58 4.49
C ALA A 61 20.74 -20.28 5.01
N LEU A 62 19.94 -20.34 6.08
CA LEU A 62 19.32 -19.16 6.69
C LEU A 62 20.38 -18.23 7.32
N GLY A 63 21.34 -18.79 8.04
CA GLY A 63 22.43 -18.04 8.66
C GLY A 63 23.31 -17.34 7.64
N ALA A 64 23.78 -18.07 6.62
CA ALA A 64 24.61 -17.52 5.55
C ALA A 64 23.84 -16.51 4.69
N GLY A 65 22.58 -16.81 4.35
CA GLY A 65 21.70 -15.90 3.61
C GLY A 65 21.44 -14.60 4.39
N GLY A 66 21.10 -14.70 5.67
CA GLY A 66 20.90 -13.54 6.54
C GLY A 66 22.17 -12.68 6.68
N LEU A 67 23.33 -13.32 6.89
CA LEU A 67 24.62 -12.61 6.94
C LEU A 67 24.97 -11.95 5.59
N ALA A 68 24.68 -12.61 4.47
CA ALA A 68 24.90 -12.05 3.14
C ALA A 68 24.01 -10.83 2.89
N VAL A 69 22.73 -10.89 3.26
CA VAL A 69 21.80 -9.74 3.15
C VAL A 69 22.26 -8.58 4.02
N VAL A 70 22.54 -8.82 5.30
CA VAL A 70 23.03 -7.77 6.22
C VAL A 70 24.38 -7.21 5.77
N GLY A 71 25.30 -8.07 5.33
CA GLY A 71 26.60 -7.68 4.79
C GLY A 71 26.46 -6.83 3.52
N THR A 72 25.53 -7.18 2.63
CA THR A 72 25.21 -6.42 1.41
C THR A 72 24.62 -5.05 1.76
N MET A 73 23.68 -4.98 2.71
CA MET A 73 23.12 -3.72 3.19
C MET A 73 24.21 -2.84 3.81
N ALA A 74 25.05 -3.39 4.69
CA ALA A 74 26.15 -2.65 5.31
C ALA A 74 27.19 -2.18 4.29
N GLY A 75 27.55 -3.04 3.33
CA GLY A 75 28.44 -2.71 2.22
C GLY A 75 27.86 -1.61 1.34
N TYR A 76 26.56 -1.70 1.00
CA TYR A 76 25.85 -0.66 0.28
C TYR A 76 25.87 0.67 1.04
N LEU A 77 25.59 0.68 2.35
CA LEU A 77 25.65 1.91 3.16
C LEU A 77 27.05 2.53 3.19
N ARG A 78 28.09 1.69 3.15
CA ARG A 78 29.50 2.13 3.21
C ARG A 78 29.99 2.72 1.90
N VAL A 79 29.69 2.08 0.77
CA VAL A 79 30.28 2.43 -0.53
C VAL A 79 29.30 3.23 -1.40
N GLN A 80 27.99 2.93 -1.28
CA GLN A 80 26.89 3.54 -2.03
C GLN A 80 27.18 3.67 -3.54
N PRO A 81 27.47 2.54 -4.23
CA PRO A 81 27.97 2.56 -5.62
C PRO A 81 26.94 3.09 -6.62
N LEU A 82 25.63 2.91 -6.36
CA LEU A 82 24.53 3.25 -7.28
C LEU A 82 23.83 4.57 -6.94
N ARG A 83 24.53 5.51 -6.29
CA ARG A 83 23.94 6.80 -5.87
C ARG A 83 23.27 7.56 -7.00
N ALA A 84 23.92 7.64 -8.16
CA ALA A 84 23.45 8.40 -9.31
C ALA A 84 22.19 7.77 -9.92
N ASP A 85 22.20 6.45 -10.10
CA ASP A 85 21.06 5.68 -10.63
C ASP A 85 19.85 5.78 -9.70
N VAL A 86 20.06 5.59 -8.39
CA VAL A 86 19.01 5.73 -7.38
C VAL A 86 18.42 7.14 -7.39
N ALA A 87 19.24 8.17 -7.57
CA ALA A 87 18.76 9.56 -7.69
C ALA A 87 18.00 9.82 -9.00
N ALA A 88 18.39 9.18 -10.11
CA ALA A 88 17.68 9.25 -11.38
C ALA A 88 16.31 8.57 -11.31
N ILE A 89 16.27 7.34 -10.78
CA ILE A 89 15.03 6.58 -10.57
C ILE A 89 14.06 7.35 -9.67
N ARG A 90 14.55 7.92 -8.55
CA ARG A 90 13.70 8.72 -7.65
C ARG A 90 13.07 9.92 -8.35
N ARG A 91 13.82 10.63 -9.20
CA ARG A 91 13.30 11.76 -9.98
C ARG A 91 12.21 11.31 -10.95
N ALA A 92 12.45 10.24 -11.70
CA ALA A 92 11.46 9.68 -12.61
C ALA A 92 10.19 9.21 -11.88
N LEU A 93 10.32 8.63 -10.69
CA LEU A 93 9.18 8.17 -9.90
C LEU A 93 8.33 9.32 -9.34
N VAL A 94 8.93 10.48 -9.03
CA VAL A 94 8.18 11.65 -8.54
C VAL A 94 7.19 12.17 -9.58
N ASP A 95 7.47 12.00 -10.87
CA ASP A 95 6.57 12.43 -11.94
C ASP A 95 5.23 11.67 -11.95
N TYR A 96 5.14 10.53 -11.26
CA TYR A 96 3.91 9.74 -11.10
C TYR A 96 3.09 10.11 -9.84
N ALA A 97 3.54 11.08 -9.05
CA ALA A 97 2.89 11.46 -7.79
C ALA A 97 1.43 11.95 -7.97
N ASP A 98 1.11 12.49 -9.14
CA ASP A 98 -0.24 12.95 -9.44
C ASP A 98 -1.22 11.84 -9.77
N LEU A 99 -0.70 10.67 -10.19
CA LEU A 99 -1.47 9.45 -10.48
C LEU A 99 -1.67 8.56 -9.25
N LEU A 100 -1.05 8.89 -8.11
CA LEU A 100 -1.20 8.12 -6.86
C LEU A 100 -2.66 7.92 -6.39
N PRO A 101 -3.54 8.95 -6.43
CA PRO A 101 -4.96 8.76 -6.09
C PRO A 101 -5.64 7.75 -7.01
N TRP A 102 -5.27 7.73 -8.29
CA TRP A 102 -5.80 6.78 -9.26
C TRP A 102 -5.24 5.38 -9.04
N LEU A 103 -3.93 5.25 -8.82
CA LEU A 103 -3.29 3.98 -8.49
C LEU A 103 -3.95 3.34 -7.26
N LEU A 104 -4.07 4.07 -6.15
CA LEU A 104 -4.73 3.57 -4.92
C LEU A 104 -6.15 3.07 -5.19
N ARG A 105 -6.94 3.83 -5.97
CA ARG A 105 -8.31 3.44 -6.32
C ARG A 105 -8.36 2.21 -7.22
N LEU A 106 -7.44 2.05 -8.17
CA LEU A 106 -7.34 0.84 -8.98
C LEU A 106 -6.98 -0.37 -8.10
N SER A 107 -5.99 -0.21 -7.23
CA SER A 107 -5.46 -1.27 -6.38
C SER A 107 -6.49 -1.82 -5.39
N ILE A 108 -7.41 -0.98 -4.91
CA ILE A 108 -8.46 -1.41 -3.97
C ILE A 108 -9.78 -1.69 -4.69
N GLY A 109 -10.16 -0.84 -5.65
CA GLY A 109 -11.44 -0.94 -6.34
C GLY A 109 -11.56 -2.18 -7.23
N LEU A 110 -10.50 -2.55 -7.95
CA LEU A 110 -10.54 -3.69 -8.86
C LEU A 110 -10.71 -5.02 -8.11
N PRO A 111 -9.92 -5.32 -7.05
CA PRO A 111 -10.17 -6.47 -6.19
C PRO A 111 -11.56 -6.46 -5.55
N MET A 112 -12.10 -5.31 -5.14
CA MET A 112 -13.44 -5.23 -4.55
C MET A 112 -14.56 -5.64 -5.52
N VAL A 113 -14.45 -5.22 -6.79
CA VAL A 113 -15.37 -5.69 -7.83
C VAL A 113 -15.25 -7.20 -8.00
N GLY A 114 -14.01 -7.71 -8.09
CA GLY A 114 -13.73 -9.14 -8.20
C GLY A 114 -14.32 -9.96 -7.05
N ALA A 115 -14.07 -9.53 -5.81
CA ALA A 115 -14.60 -10.11 -4.58
C ALA A 115 -16.13 -10.14 -4.56
N GLY A 116 -16.76 -9.03 -4.97
CA GLY A 116 -18.22 -8.94 -5.10
C GLY A 116 -18.80 -9.97 -6.07
N PHE A 117 -18.15 -10.21 -7.22
CA PHE A 117 -18.57 -11.25 -8.16
C PHE A 117 -18.26 -12.67 -7.68
N ALA A 118 -17.15 -12.85 -6.98
CA ALA A 118 -16.73 -14.13 -6.41
C ALA A 118 -17.52 -14.51 -5.14
N GLY A 119 -18.28 -13.58 -4.55
CA GLY A 119 -19.17 -13.86 -3.42
C GLY A 119 -18.53 -13.76 -2.04
N TYR A 120 -17.37 -13.10 -1.93
CA TYR A 120 -16.66 -12.89 -0.66
C TYR A 120 -16.37 -11.42 -0.37
N LEU A 121 -16.08 -11.11 0.89
CA LEU A 121 -15.89 -9.76 1.39
C LEU A 121 -14.45 -9.55 1.87
N PHE A 122 -13.68 -8.77 1.11
CA PHE A 122 -12.24 -8.48 1.30
C PHE A 122 -11.32 -9.70 1.16
N THR A 123 -11.61 -10.80 1.86
CA THR A 123 -10.90 -12.08 1.80
C THR A 123 -11.88 -13.21 1.43
N PRO A 124 -11.43 -14.22 0.65
CA PRO A 124 -12.23 -15.41 0.35
C PRO A 124 -12.75 -16.18 1.57
N LEU A 125 -12.14 -15.96 2.74
CA LEU A 125 -12.51 -16.59 4.02
C LEU A 125 -13.80 -16.07 4.63
N VAL A 126 -14.33 -14.96 4.12
CA VAL A 126 -15.54 -14.34 4.64
C VAL A 126 -16.51 -14.18 3.48
N THR A 127 -17.47 -15.10 3.41
CA THR A 127 -18.40 -15.21 2.30
C THR A 127 -19.72 -14.49 2.59
N ALA A 128 -20.57 -14.41 1.57
CA ALA A 128 -21.94 -13.90 1.74
C ALA A 128 -22.76 -14.69 2.76
N ALA A 129 -22.49 -15.98 2.95
CA ALA A 129 -23.18 -16.81 3.93
C ALA A 129 -22.87 -16.40 5.37
N ASP A 130 -21.66 -15.87 5.62
CA ASP A 130 -21.14 -15.61 6.97
C ASP A 130 -21.62 -14.27 7.55
N THR A 131 -21.93 -13.30 6.69
CA THR A 131 -22.13 -11.90 7.11
C THR A 131 -23.56 -11.39 6.96
N GLY A 132 -24.41 -12.08 6.18
CA GLY A 132 -25.75 -11.60 5.81
C GLY A 132 -25.75 -10.30 4.99
N VAL A 133 -24.58 -9.75 4.67
CA VAL A 133 -24.40 -8.57 3.82
C VAL A 133 -24.65 -9.01 2.37
N PRO A 134 -25.32 -8.19 1.54
CA PRO A 134 -25.40 -8.44 0.11
C PRO A 134 -24.03 -8.17 -0.54
N VAL A 135 -23.06 -9.09 -0.33
CA VAL A 135 -21.64 -8.96 -0.67
C VAL A 135 -21.44 -8.54 -2.12
N ARG A 136 -22.21 -9.11 -3.05
CA ARG A 136 -22.16 -8.72 -4.46
C ARG A 136 -22.54 -7.26 -4.68
N LEU A 137 -23.65 -6.81 -4.12
CA LEU A 137 -24.09 -5.42 -4.27
C LEU A 137 -23.07 -4.47 -3.62
N PHE A 138 -22.59 -4.82 -2.42
CA PHE A 138 -21.60 -4.02 -1.70
C PHE A 138 -20.27 -3.94 -2.46
N GLY A 139 -19.63 -5.07 -2.75
CA GLY A 139 -18.31 -5.12 -3.38
C GLY A 139 -18.30 -4.51 -4.77
N VAL A 140 -19.33 -4.76 -5.58
CA VAL A 140 -19.47 -4.16 -6.91
C VAL A 140 -19.73 -2.65 -6.80
N ALA A 141 -20.66 -2.19 -5.94
CA ALA A 141 -20.95 -0.77 -5.83
C ALA A 141 -19.77 0.05 -5.29
N VAL A 142 -19.13 -0.43 -4.21
CA VAL A 142 -17.94 0.19 -3.63
C VAL A 142 -16.78 0.16 -4.62
N GLY A 143 -16.51 -1.00 -5.21
CA GLY A 143 -15.44 -1.18 -6.17
C GLY A 143 -15.58 -0.27 -7.40
N PHE A 144 -16.75 -0.24 -8.04
CA PHE A 144 -17.01 0.65 -9.17
C PHE A 144 -16.94 2.13 -8.80
N ALA A 145 -17.50 2.52 -7.66
CA ALA A 145 -17.44 3.92 -7.23
C ALA A 145 -16.00 4.37 -6.95
N LEU A 146 -15.15 3.51 -6.37
CA LEU A 146 -13.71 3.78 -6.23
C LEU A 146 -13.00 3.85 -7.59
N LEU A 147 -13.23 2.88 -8.48
CA LEU A 147 -12.61 2.86 -9.82
C LEU A 147 -12.94 4.12 -10.63
N PHE A 148 -14.22 4.51 -10.63
CA PHE A 148 -14.67 5.73 -11.30
C PHE A 148 -14.21 7.00 -10.55
N GLY A 149 -13.92 6.87 -9.25
CA GLY A 149 -13.55 7.96 -8.37
C GLY A 149 -14.73 8.89 -8.09
N LEU A 150 -15.86 8.29 -7.72
CA LEU A 150 -17.11 8.97 -7.36
C LEU A 150 -17.33 8.91 -5.86
N ALA A 151 -17.51 10.07 -5.22
CA ALA A 151 -17.62 10.22 -3.78
C ALA A 151 -16.48 9.50 -3.05
N THR A 152 -15.26 9.58 -3.59
CA THR A 152 -14.14 8.69 -3.28
C THR A 152 -13.87 8.55 -1.79
N ARG A 153 -13.79 9.67 -1.06
CA ARG A 153 -13.51 9.65 0.38
C ARG A 153 -14.63 8.99 1.17
N PHE A 154 -15.86 9.28 0.80
CA PHE A 154 -17.03 8.73 1.47
C PHE A 154 -17.09 7.22 1.23
N VAL A 155 -16.96 6.78 -0.02
CA VAL A 155 -16.99 5.36 -0.38
C VAL A 155 -15.84 4.59 0.29
N ALA A 156 -14.62 5.13 0.28
CA ALA A 156 -13.49 4.52 0.97
C ALA A 156 -13.70 4.48 2.50
N GLY A 157 -14.28 5.53 3.07
CA GLY A 157 -14.63 5.59 4.49
C GLY A 157 -15.70 4.58 4.88
N VAL A 158 -16.74 4.40 4.06
CA VAL A 158 -17.78 3.37 4.26
C VAL A 158 -17.16 1.99 4.20
N ALA A 159 -16.35 1.70 3.18
CA ALA A 159 -15.68 0.40 3.07
C ALA A 159 -14.75 0.11 4.25
N LEU A 160 -13.99 1.12 4.71
CA LEU A 160 -13.13 0.99 5.88
C LEU A 160 -13.93 0.76 7.16
N ALA A 161 -15.02 1.51 7.34
CA ALA A 161 -15.91 1.32 8.49
C ALA A 161 -16.56 -0.07 8.49
N SER A 162 -17.00 -0.57 7.33
CA SER A 162 -17.52 -1.92 7.18
C SER A 162 -16.48 -2.98 7.52
N TYR A 163 -15.24 -2.84 7.04
CA TYR A 163 -14.14 -3.73 7.40
C TYR A 163 -13.92 -3.75 8.91
N LEU A 164 -13.79 -2.58 9.54
CA LEU A 164 -13.51 -2.45 10.97
C LEU A 164 -14.66 -2.94 11.85
N ALA A 165 -15.91 -2.77 11.40
CA ALA A 165 -17.09 -3.26 12.11
C ALA A 165 -17.20 -4.79 12.07
N LEU A 166 -16.76 -5.42 10.98
CA LEU A 166 -16.82 -6.87 10.81
C LEU A 166 -15.61 -7.59 11.40
N LEU A 167 -14.45 -6.94 11.51
CA LEU A 167 -13.21 -7.56 12.02
C LEU A 167 -13.37 -8.25 13.40
N PRO A 168 -14.07 -7.70 14.41
CA PRO A 168 -14.27 -8.38 15.68
C PRO A 168 -15.11 -9.66 15.59
N VAL A 169 -15.97 -9.77 14.57
CA VAL A 169 -16.87 -10.91 14.34
C VAL A 169 -16.23 -11.95 13.42
N HIS A 170 -15.47 -11.48 12.43
CA HIS A 170 -14.73 -12.30 11.47
C HIS A 170 -13.24 -11.94 11.52
N PRO A 171 -12.48 -12.47 12.49
CA PRO A 171 -11.07 -12.16 12.65
C PRO A 171 -10.21 -12.52 11.43
N SER A 172 -10.65 -13.49 10.61
CA SER A 172 -10.03 -13.87 9.33
C SER A 172 -9.93 -12.72 8.33
N LEU A 173 -10.71 -11.64 8.49
CA LEU A 173 -10.52 -10.41 7.72
C LEU A 173 -9.11 -9.81 7.87
N PHE A 174 -8.37 -10.15 8.93
CA PHE A 174 -7.00 -9.68 9.14
C PHE A 174 -6.02 -10.15 8.05
N PHE A 175 -6.33 -11.24 7.34
CA PHE A 175 -5.55 -11.63 6.14
C PHE A 175 -5.60 -10.58 5.03
N ALA A 176 -6.67 -9.79 5.00
CA ALA A 176 -6.88 -8.68 4.07
C ALA A 176 -6.57 -7.31 4.72
N PHE A 177 -5.61 -7.24 5.65
CA PHE A 177 -5.29 -6.00 6.38
C PHE A 177 -4.77 -4.88 5.47
N GLU A 178 -4.26 -5.20 4.28
CA GLU A 178 -3.86 -4.21 3.28
C GLU A 178 -5.01 -3.29 2.85
N TYR A 179 -6.26 -3.76 2.94
CA TYR A 179 -7.43 -2.92 2.69
C TYR A 179 -7.56 -1.79 3.71
N VAL A 180 -7.20 -2.01 4.98
CA VAL A 180 -7.19 -0.93 5.98
C VAL A 180 -6.23 0.17 5.55
N ALA A 181 -5.01 -0.20 5.15
CA ALA A 181 -3.99 0.73 4.73
C ALA A 181 -4.36 1.47 3.44
N GLY A 182 -4.86 0.74 2.43
CA GLY A 182 -5.27 1.29 1.15
C GLY A 182 -6.50 2.18 1.24
N LEU A 183 -7.55 1.76 1.95
CA LEU A 183 -8.76 2.56 2.14
C LEU A 183 -8.47 3.82 2.97
N LEU A 184 -7.67 3.71 4.04
CA LEU A 184 -7.26 4.87 4.82
C LEU A 184 -6.43 5.84 3.98
N ALA A 185 -5.52 5.34 3.14
CA ALA A 185 -4.78 6.16 2.19
C ALA A 185 -5.73 6.87 1.21
N ILE A 186 -6.74 6.18 0.67
CA ILE A 186 -7.74 6.79 -0.23
C ILE A 186 -8.57 7.85 0.49
N VAL A 187 -8.97 7.63 1.75
CA VAL A 187 -9.70 8.65 2.55
C VAL A 187 -8.88 9.93 2.68
N ILE A 188 -7.60 9.80 3.02
CA ILE A 188 -6.70 10.95 3.19
C ILE A 188 -6.47 11.66 1.85
N VAL A 189 -6.19 10.89 0.80
CA VAL A 189 -5.79 11.42 -0.51
C VAL A 189 -6.96 11.99 -1.30
N GLY A 190 -8.12 11.32 -1.30
CA GLY A 190 -9.28 11.68 -2.13
C GLY A 190 -9.23 11.13 -3.55
N GLY A 191 -10.10 11.64 -4.42
CA GLY A 191 -10.28 11.12 -5.78
C GLY A 191 -9.12 11.39 -6.73
N GLY A 192 -8.49 12.55 -6.60
CA GLY A 192 -7.42 13.01 -7.49
C GLY A 192 -7.77 12.93 -8.98
N ARG A 193 -6.78 12.80 -9.87
CA ARG A 193 -7.00 12.69 -11.31
C ARG A 193 -6.44 11.36 -11.87
N PRO A 194 -7.11 10.73 -12.86
CA PRO A 194 -8.45 11.04 -13.38
C PRO A 194 -9.57 10.51 -12.48
N SER A 195 -10.61 11.29 -12.18
CA SER A 195 -11.78 10.84 -11.40
C SER A 195 -13.06 11.60 -11.74
N ALA A 196 -14.22 10.98 -11.46
CA ALA A 196 -15.51 11.66 -11.54
C ALA A 196 -15.60 12.83 -10.55
N ASP A 197 -15.05 12.67 -9.34
CA ASP A 197 -14.92 13.73 -8.35
C ASP A 197 -14.18 14.95 -8.93
N HIS A 198 -13.14 14.74 -9.75
CA HIS A 198 -12.44 15.82 -10.42
C HIS A 198 -13.31 16.56 -11.45
N VAL A 199 -14.11 15.83 -12.23
CA VAL A 199 -15.02 16.44 -13.22
C VAL A 199 -16.12 17.23 -12.50
N ILE A 200 -16.76 16.63 -11.49
CA ILE A 200 -17.80 17.27 -10.68
C ILE A 200 -17.25 18.52 -9.99
N ALA A 201 -16.04 18.43 -9.43
CA ALA A 201 -15.36 19.57 -8.81
C ALA A 201 -15.21 20.74 -9.77
N ARG A 202 -14.75 20.49 -11.01
CA ARG A 202 -14.61 21.53 -12.04
C ARG A 202 -15.94 22.15 -12.43
N LEU A 203 -17.00 21.36 -12.54
CA LEU A 203 -18.34 21.88 -12.81
C LEU A 203 -18.81 22.78 -11.66
N ALA A 204 -18.66 22.33 -10.41
CA ALA A 204 -19.09 23.07 -9.23
C ALA A 204 -18.33 24.40 -9.00
N ALA A 205 -17.05 24.43 -9.38
CA ALA A 205 -16.22 25.63 -9.30
C ALA A 205 -16.50 26.64 -10.43
N ASN A 206 -17.09 26.22 -11.55
CA ASN A 206 -17.47 27.11 -12.63
C ASN A 206 -18.88 27.67 -12.39
N ASP A 207 -18.95 28.95 -12.00
CA ASP A 207 -20.19 29.69 -11.73
C ASP A 207 -21.12 29.82 -12.95
N GLU A 208 -20.60 29.59 -14.17
CA GLU A 208 -21.41 29.58 -15.39
C GLU A 208 -22.25 28.30 -15.55
N THR A 209 -21.87 27.22 -14.87
CA THR A 209 -22.58 25.94 -15.01
C THR A 209 -23.91 25.94 -14.27
N VAL A 210 -24.86 25.15 -14.75
CA VAL A 210 -26.12 24.92 -14.01
C VAL A 210 -25.85 24.20 -12.69
N TYR A 211 -24.85 23.30 -12.67
CA TYR A 211 -24.50 22.52 -11.49
C TYR A 211 -24.05 23.40 -10.31
N SER A 212 -23.23 24.42 -10.54
CA SER A 212 -22.73 25.31 -9.49
C SER A 212 -23.84 26.10 -8.78
N ARG A 213 -24.97 26.37 -9.47
CA ARG A 213 -26.14 27.06 -8.89
C ARG A 213 -26.90 26.21 -7.88
N PHE A 214 -26.93 24.89 -8.09
CA PHE A 214 -27.65 23.94 -7.24
C PHE A 214 -26.75 23.21 -6.26
N ASP A 215 -25.43 23.25 -6.45
CA ASP A 215 -24.43 22.41 -5.79
C ASP A 215 -24.78 22.07 -4.32
N PRO A 216 -25.33 20.87 -4.07
CA PRO A 216 -25.82 20.52 -2.74
C PRO A 216 -24.70 20.01 -1.82
N PHE A 217 -23.59 19.54 -2.39
CA PHE A 217 -22.63 18.70 -1.66
C PHE A 217 -21.19 19.20 -1.78
N TYR A 218 -20.77 19.69 -2.94
CA TYR A 218 -19.36 19.92 -3.20
C TYR A 218 -18.81 21.08 -2.36
N ARG A 219 -19.42 22.28 -2.41
CA ARG A 219 -19.01 23.43 -1.59
C ARG A 219 -19.19 23.20 -0.09
N ARG A 220 -20.23 22.47 0.31
CA ARG A 220 -20.62 22.31 1.73
C ARG A 220 -19.89 21.18 2.45
N ILE A 221 -19.57 20.10 1.75
CA ILE A 221 -19.05 18.86 2.36
C ILE A 221 -17.69 18.49 1.77
N ALA A 222 -17.58 18.43 0.44
CA ALA A 222 -16.34 17.97 -0.19
C ALA A 222 -15.16 18.93 0.03
N VAL A 223 -15.39 20.24 -0.07
CA VAL A 223 -14.35 21.27 0.15
C VAL A 223 -13.82 21.24 1.58
N PRO A 224 -14.65 21.40 2.64
CA PRO A 224 -14.15 21.39 4.01
C PRO A 224 -13.50 20.07 4.41
N ALA A 225 -14.03 18.93 3.94
CA ALA A 225 -13.43 17.62 4.22
C ALA A 225 -12.05 17.47 3.56
N GLY A 226 -11.89 17.96 2.33
CA GLY A 226 -10.60 17.97 1.63
C GLY A 226 -9.56 18.84 2.35
N GLU A 227 -9.94 20.06 2.74
CA GLU A 227 -9.07 20.98 3.48
C GLU A 227 -8.67 20.43 4.86
N ALA A 228 -9.60 19.79 5.57
CA ALA A 228 -9.32 19.17 6.86
C ALA A 228 -8.32 17.99 6.75
N LEU A 229 -8.33 17.26 5.63
CA LEU A 229 -7.49 16.09 5.42
C LEU A 229 -6.14 16.38 4.73
N ASP A 230 -6.00 17.53 4.06
CA ASP A 230 -4.80 17.91 3.31
C ASP A 230 -3.50 17.83 4.14
N PRO A 231 -3.45 18.28 5.41
CA PRO A 231 -2.24 18.18 6.24
C PRO A 231 -1.80 16.74 6.51
N TYR A 232 -2.71 15.77 6.39
CA TYR A 232 -2.43 14.36 6.66
C TYR A 232 -1.89 13.61 5.44
N ARG A 233 -1.98 14.18 4.23
CA ARG A 233 -1.44 13.56 3.00
C ARG A 233 0.03 13.18 3.10
N ARG A 234 0.82 13.96 3.85
CA ARG A 234 2.23 13.65 4.13
C ARG A 234 2.45 12.32 4.85
N TYR A 235 1.44 11.79 5.55
CA TYR A 235 1.53 10.53 6.29
C TYR A 235 1.07 9.32 5.49
N VAL A 236 0.53 9.50 4.28
CA VAL A 236 0.11 8.38 3.42
C VAL A 236 1.22 7.34 3.22
N PRO A 237 2.49 7.71 2.95
CA PRO A 237 3.55 6.73 2.80
C PRO A 237 3.78 5.96 4.11
N THR A 238 3.68 6.62 5.26
CA THR A 238 3.77 5.98 6.58
C THR A 238 2.63 4.99 6.81
N VAL A 239 1.39 5.35 6.49
CA VAL A 239 0.21 4.48 6.61
C VAL A 239 0.37 3.23 5.76
N VAL A 240 0.67 3.41 4.47
CA VAL A 240 0.84 2.29 3.53
C VAL A 240 2.00 1.40 3.95
N ARG A 241 3.11 2.00 4.37
CA ARG A 241 4.30 1.30 4.84
C ARG A 241 4.06 0.45 6.08
N ILE A 242 3.39 1.00 7.10
CA ILE A 242 3.05 0.25 8.31
C ILE A 242 2.05 -0.85 7.98
N GLY A 243 1.03 -0.55 7.18
CA GLY A 243 0.04 -1.52 6.74
C GLY A 243 0.65 -2.71 6.01
N MET A 244 1.47 -2.46 4.98
CA MET A 244 2.18 -3.51 4.27
C MET A 244 3.15 -4.27 5.17
N GLY A 245 3.84 -3.57 6.08
CA GLY A 245 4.73 -4.22 7.02
C GLY A 245 4.02 -5.17 8.00
N ILE A 246 2.82 -4.78 8.44
CA ILE A 246 1.92 -5.62 9.25
C ILE A 246 1.48 -6.84 8.44
N VAL A 247 1.04 -6.66 7.19
CA VAL A 247 0.62 -7.78 6.33
C VAL A 247 1.74 -8.79 6.17
N PHE A 248 2.95 -8.35 5.80
CA PHE A 248 4.10 -9.24 5.65
C PHE A 248 4.45 -9.98 6.96
N ALA A 249 4.48 -9.28 8.09
CA ALA A 249 4.76 -9.91 9.38
C ALA A 249 3.66 -10.90 9.78
N TYR A 250 2.40 -10.57 9.47
CA TYR A 250 1.26 -11.40 9.77
C TYR A 250 1.26 -12.68 8.93
N LEU A 251 1.44 -12.59 7.62
CA LEU A 251 1.52 -13.75 6.73
C LEU A 251 2.68 -14.67 7.14
N ALA A 252 3.85 -14.11 7.43
CA ALA A 252 5.00 -14.85 7.93
C ALA A 252 4.67 -15.68 9.18
N LEU A 253 3.97 -15.08 10.14
CA LEU A 253 3.62 -15.75 11.39
C LEU A 253 2.45 -16.73 11.20
N ALA A 254 1.34 -16.25 10.67
CA ALA A 254 0.08 -16.98 10.61
C ALA A 254 0.10 -18.15 9.63
N GLU A 255 0.60 -17.95 8.40
CA GLU A 255 0.52 -18.98 7.36
C GLU A 255 1.75 -19.89 7.33
N LYS A 256 2.93 -19.37 7.68
CA LYS A 256 4.17 -20.15 7.56
C LYS A 256 4.61 -20.78 8.88
N LEU A 257 4.55 -20.03 9.98
CA LEU A 257 5.05 -20.51 11.27
C LEU A 257 3.99 -21.17 12.15
N LEU A 258 2.75 -20.66 12.14
CA LEU A 258 1.65 -21.18 12.95
C LEU A 258 0.85 -22.28 12.26
N ALA A 259 0.95 -22.39 10.93
CA ALA A 259 0.33 -23.44 10.13
C ALA A 259 1.36 -24.20 9.25
N PRO A 260 2.45 -24.75 9.84
CA PRO A 260 3.57 -25.29 9.08
C PRO A 260 3.19 -26.44 8.14
N ASN A 261 2.25 -27.31 8.51
CA ASN A 261 1.83 -28.40 7.63
C ASN A 261 1.14 -27.90 6.36
N GLN A 262 0.36 -26.81 6.45
CA GLN A 262 -0.27 -26.21 5.28
C GLN A 262 0.79 -25.59 4.36
N ALA A 263 1.76 -24.90 4.94
CA ALA A 263 2.88 -24.34 4.18
C ALA A 263 3.75 -25.44 3.52
N LEU A 264 3.98 -26.57 4.20
CA LEU A 264 4.67 -27.73 3.62
C LEU A 264 3.85 -28.39 2.51
N ALA A 265 2.53 -28.49 2.68
CA ALA A 265 1.63 -29.01 1.64
C ALA A 265 1.70 -28.15 0.37
N VAL A 266 1.83 -26.83 0.49
CA VAL A 266 2.08 -25.94 -0.67
C VAL A 266 3.42 -26.27 -1.35
N VAL A 267 4.49 -26.49 -0.58
CA VAL A 267 5.79 -26.88 -1.13
C VAL A 267 5.69 -28.19 -1.93
N GLU A 268 4.95 -29.16 -1.41
CA GLU A 268 4.69 -30.45 -2.07
C GLU A 268 3.81 -30.29 -3.32
N GLN A 269 2.67 -29.60 -3.19
CA GLN A 269 1.70 -29.39 -4.27
C GLN A 269 2.35 -28.79 -5.52
N TYR A 270 3.22 -27.80 -5.34
CA TYR A 270 3.91 -27.13 -6.44
C TYR A 270 5.29 -27.73 -6.76
N GLY A 271 5.68 -28.81 -6.07
CA GLY A 271 6.93 -29.51 -6.31
C GLY A 271 8.17 -28.61 -6.18
N LEU A 272 8.17 -27.64 -5.26
CA LEU A 272 9.21 -26.60 -5.18
C LEU A 272 10.60 -27.21 -4.90
N SER A 273 10.64 -28.32 -4.15
CA SER A 273 11.88 -29.08 -3.90
C SER A 273 12.44 -29.78 -5.14
N THR A 274 11.66 -29.88 -6.22
CA THR A 274 12.15 -30.34 -7.54
C THR A 274 12.83 -29.20 -8.30
N LEU A 275 12.36 -27.96 -8.12
CA LEU A 275 12.92 -26.77 -8.78
C LEU A 275 14.26 -26.35 -8.15
N LEU A 276 14.31 -26.31 -6.82
CA LEU A 276 15.54 -26.12 -6.05
C LEU A 276 15.62 -27.25 -5.02
N PRO A 277 16.59 -28.17 -5.14
CA PRO A 277 16.68 -29.36 -4.29
C PRO A 277 17.22 -29.00 -2.90
N VAL A 278 16.35 -28.39 -2.10
CA VAL A 278 16.56 -28.05 -0.69
C VAL A 278 15.44 -28.67 0.16
N PRO A 279 15.66 -28.86 1.48
CA PRO A 279 14.62 -29.36 2.37
C PRO A 279 13.35 -28.51 2.31
N PRO A 280 12.15 -29.11 2.33
CA PRO A 280 10.87 -28.38 2.35
C PRO A 280 10.77 -27.35 3.48
N GLU A 281 11.36 -27.65 4.63
CA GLU A 281 11.40 -26.77 5.79
C GLU A 281 12.17 -25.48 5.50
N LEU A 282 13.20 -25.53 4.63
CA LEU A 282 13.93 -24.34 4.21
C LEU A 282 13.07 -23.43 3.32
N TRP A 283 12.21 -23.98 2.48
CA TRP A 283 11.27 -23.19 1.68
C TRP A 283 10.31 -22.41 2.58
N VAL A 284 9.68 -23.11 3.53
CA VAL A 284 8.70 -22.50 4.45
C VAL A 284 9.38 -21.50 5.38
N LEU A 285 10.45 -21.90 6.08
CA LEU A 285 11.13 -21.05 7.06
C LEU A 285 11.88 -19.89 6.38
N GLY A 286 12.45 -20.12 5.19
CA GLY A 286 13.08 -19.08 4.38
C GLY A 286 12.09 -18.02 3.91
N ALA A 287 10.91 -18.42 3.45
CA ALA A 287 9.82 -17.51 3.12
C ALA A 287 9.35 -16.73 4.36
N ALA A 288 9.11 -17.41 5.49
CA ALA A 288 8.69 -16.79 6.75
C ALA A 288 9.70 -15.72 7.23
N VAL A 289 10.99 -16.06 7.25
CA VAL A 289 12.06 -15.13 7.68
C VAL A 289 12.16 -13.95 6.71
N THR A 290 12.05 -14.20 5.40
CA THR A 290 12.13 -13.14 4.38
C THR A 290 10.95 -12.18 4.48
N GLU A 291 9.73 -12.71 4.57
CA GLU A 291 8.51 -11.91 4.73
C GLU A 291 8.55 -11.12 6.04
N LEU A 292 8.91 -11.75 7.16
CA LEU A 292 9.04 -11.07 8.44
C LEU A 292 10.10 -9.96 8.39
N PHE A 293 11.24 -10.23 7.75
CA PHE A 293 12.31 -9.23 7.57
C PHE A 293 11.85 -8.04 6.73
N LEU A 294 11.20 -8.28 5.59
CA LEU A 294 10.59 -7.22 4.78
C LEU A 294 9.54 -6.44 5.56
N GLY A 295 8.71 -7.14 6.34
CA GLY A 295 7.72 -6.55 7.24
C GLY A 295 8.36 -5.57 8.22
N VAL A 296 9.42 -6.00 8.91
CA VAL A 296 10.18 -5.17 9.85
C VAL A 296 10.84 -3.97 9.16
N LEU A 297 11.48 -4.17 8.00
CA LEU A 297 12.08 -3.08 7.23
C LEU A 297 11.05 -2.03 6.83
N LEU A 298 9.87 -2.47 6.37
CA LEU A 298 8.77 -1.59 6.05
C LEU A 298 8.28 -0.87 7.31
N VAL A 299 7.91 -1.55 8.41
CA VAL A 299 7.45 -0.88 9.65
C VAL A 299 8.49 0.09 10.25
N ALA A 300 9.78 -0.21 10.16
CA ALA A 300 10.85 0.71 10.58
C ALA A 300 11.08 1.86 9.59
N GLY A 301 10.67 1.68 8.33
CA GLY A 301 10.96 2.61 7.24
C GLY A 301 12.44 2.65 6.94
N LEU A 302 13.04 1.47 6.85
CA LEU A 302 14.44 1.26 6.55
C LEU A 302 14.55 0.62 5.16
N PHE A 303 15.32 1.23 4.27
CA PHE A 303 15.41 0.89 2.85
C PHE A 303 14.04 0.82 2.16
N THR A 304 13.09 1.74 2.44
CA THR A 304 11.67 1.54 2.04
C THR A 304 11.49 1.22 0.56
N ARG A 305 12.12 1.97 -0.36
CA ARG A 305 12.00 1.68 -1.79
C ARG A 305 12.59 0.32 -2.17
N ALA A 306 13.74 -0.05 -1.61
CA ALA A 306 14.34 -1.34 -1.91
C ALA A 306 13.53 -2.50 -1.32
N ALA A 307 13.00 -2.34 -0.10
CA ALA A 307 12.09 -3.31 0.51
C ALA A 307 10.80 -3.44 -0.29
N SER A 308 10.23 -2.33 -0.80
CA SER A 308 9.06 -2.36 -1.69
C SER A 308 9.38 -3.01 -3.05
N THR A 309 10.58 -2.79 -3.61
CA THR A 309 11.03 -3.50 -4.82
C THR A 309 11.18 -4.99 -4.56
N ALA A 310 11.79 -5.38 -3.44
CA ALA A 310 11.92 -6.79 -3.05
C ALA A 310 10.55 -7.44 -2.84
N ALA A 311 9.63 -6.78 -2.15
CA ALA A 311 8.23 -7.21 -2.01
C ALA A 311 7.54 -7.38 -3.37
N PHE A 312 7.71 -6.43 -4.29
CA PHE A 312 7.17 -6.53 -5.65
C PHE A 312 7.72 -7.77 -6.38
N VAL A 313 9.03 -8.05 -6.26
CA VAL A 313 9.65 -9.24 -6.84
C VAL A 313 9.12 -10.52 -6.20
N VAL A 314 8.98 -10.57 -4.88
CA VAL A 314 8.38 -11.70 -4.17
C VAL A 314 6.97 -11.97 -4.67
N PHE A 315 6.09 -10.96 -4.70
CA PHE A 315 4.72 -11.11 -5.21
C PHE A 315 4.69 -11.54 -6.67
N THR A 316 5.60 -11.03 -7.50
CA THR A 316 5.69 -11.45 -8.91
C THR A 316 6.08 -12.91 -9.00
N THR A 317 7.04 -13.33 -8.18
CA THR A 317 7.54 -14.72 -8.17
C THR A 317 6.46 -15.68 -7.69
N THR A 318 5.69 -15.33 -6.65
CA THR A 318 4.59 -16.18 -6.17
C THR A 318 3.44 -16.22 -7.18
N LEU A 319 3.03 -15.06 -7.72
CA LEU A 319 1.94 -14.97 -8.68
C LEU A 319 2.17 -15.81 -9.96
N PHE A 320 3.41 -15.84 -10.46
CA PHE A 320 3.74 -16.62 -11.67
C PHE A 320 4.30 -18.01 -11.36
N GLY A 321 4.75 -18.24 -10.12
CA GLY A 321 5.30 -19.51 -9.67
C GLY A 321 4.24 -20.50 -9.16
N LEU A 322 3.11 -19.99 -8.67
CA LEU A 322 2.00 -20.78 -8.14
C LEU A 322 0.81 -20.70 -9.11
N ALA A 323 0.55 -21.79 -9.84
CA ALA A 323 -0.39 -21.78 -10.97
C ALA A 323 -1.85 -21.45 -10.57
N ASP A 324 -2.26 -21.78 -9.34
CA ASP A 324 -3.64 -21.64 -8.86
C ASP A 324 -3.83 -20.42 -7.93
N ASP A 325 -2.84 -19.55 -7.82
CA ASP A 325 -2.88 -18.40 -6.91
C ASP A 325 -3.77 -17.27 -7.49
N PRO A 326 -4.84 -16.85 -6.79
CA PRO A 326 -5.76 -15.85 -7.31
C PRO A 326 -5.08 -14.49 -7.50
N VAL A 327 -4.87 -14.10 -8.75
CA VAL A 327 -4.28 -12.82 -9.16
C VAL A 327 -4.96 -11.62 -8.47
N LEU A 328 -6.29 -11.68 -8.32
CA LEU A 328 -7.09 -10.61 -7.70
C LEU A 328 -6.67 -10.31 -6.25
N ALA A 329 -6.22 -11.31 -5.50
CA ALA A 329 -5.77 -11.15 -4.12
C ALA A 329 -4.47 -10.34 -4.01
N HIS A 330 -3.67 -10.31 -5.09
CA HIS A 330 -2.36 -9.64 -5.10
C HIS A 330 -2.40 -8.20 -5.61
N ILE A 331 -3.44 -7.81 -6.34
CA ILE A 331 -3.51 -6.48 -6.98
C ILE A 331 -3.45 -5.34 -5.94
N SER A 332 -4.09 -5.51 -4.78
CA SER A 332 -4.03 -4.56 -3.66
C SER A 332 -2.59 -4.40 -3.17
N LEU A 333 -1.91 -5.51 -2.92
CA LEU A 333 -0.52 -5.57 -2.44
C LEU A 333 0.45 -4.93 -3.44
N PHE A 334 0.38 -5.31 -4.72
CA PHE A 334 1.17 -4.70 -5.81
C PHE A 334 0.98 -3.19 -5.89
N GLY A 335 -0.27 -2.76 -5.77
CA GLY A 335 -0.65 -1.37 -5.73
C GLY A 335 0.02 -0.58 -4.62
N LEU A 336 -0.08 -1.09 -3.40
CA LEU A 336 0.44 -0.43 -2.21
C LEU A 336 1.97 -0.40 -2.17
N VAL A 337 2.66 -1.46 -2.61
CA VAL A 337 4.13 -1.39 -2.76
C VAL A 337 4.54 -0.42 -3.87
N SER A 338 3.75 -0.31 -4.95
CA SER A 338 3.99 0.67 -6.01
C SER A 338 3.79 2.11 -5.51
N VAL A 339 2.82 2.35 -4.64
CA VAL A 339 2.66 3.63 -3.93
C VAL A 339 3.92 3.95 -3.13
N LEU A 340 4.54 2.99 -2.45
CA LEU A 340 5.79 3.20 -1.71
C LEU A 340 7.02 3.40 -2.61
N LEU A 341 7.05 2.80 -3.81
CA LEU A 341 8.09 3.08 -4.80
C LEU A 341 8.05 4.55 -5.23
N VAL A 342 6.86 5.06 -5.55
CA VAL A 342 6.65 6.47 -5.91
C VAL A 342 6.94 7.37 -4.71
N THR A 343 6.27 7.13 -3.59
CA THR A 343 6.26 8.04 -2.44
C THR A 343 7.50 7.98 -1.55
N GLY A 344 8.19 6.84 -1.52
CA GLY A 344 9.29 6.59 -0.61
C GLY A 344 8.81 6.35 0.84
N ALA A 345 9.67 6.69 1.80
CA ALA A 345 9.50 6.26 3.19
C ALA A 345 8.54 7.13 4.03
N GLY A 346 8.35 8.40 3.62
CA GLY A 346 7.55 9.39 4.34
C GLY A 346 8.09 9.73 5.75
N PRO A 347 7.29 10.45 6.55
CA PRO A 347 7.61 10.75 7.94
C PRO A 347 7.79 9.50 8.81
N PHE A 348 8.55 9.67 9.91
CA PHE A 348 8.82 8.62 10.92
C PHE A 348 9.58 7.39 10.40
N SER A 349 10.34 7.56 9.32
CA SER A 349 11.18 6.52 8.74
C SER A 349 12.60 6.58 9.29
N ALA A 350 13.20 5.39 9.52
CA ALA A 350 14.62 5.26 9.86
C ALA A 350 15.57 5.71 8.72
N ASP A 351 15.11 5.69 7.46
CA ASP A 351 15.90 6.18 6.31
C ASP A 351 16.37 7.62 6.51
N LEU A 352 15.54 8.47 7.11
CA LEU A 352 15.89 9.87 7.44
C LEU A 352 17.11 9.97 8.37
N ALA A 353 17.25 9.01 9.30
CA ALA A 353 18.36 8.97 10.22
C ALA A 353 19.62 8.35 9.60
N VAL A 354 19.45 7.36 8.71
CA VAL A 354 20.53 6.54 8.13
C VAL A 354 21.17 7.21 6.92
N PHE A 355 20.39 7.80 6.02
CA PHE A 355 20.90 8.31 4.74
C PHE A 355 21.28 9.79 4.73
N ARG A 356 21.04 10.53 5.84
CA ARG A 356 21.36 11.96 6.07
C ARG A 356 21.76 12.72 4.79
N SER A 357 20.80 12.98 3.91
CA SER A 357 20.97 14.00 2.87
C SER A 357 19.68 14.83 2.71
N PRO A 358 19.75 16.17 2.71
CA PRO A 358 18.59 17.06 2.57
C PRO A 358 17.79 16.99 1.26
N ASN A 359 18.07 16.04 0.37
CA ASN A 359 17.20 15.76 -0.78
C ASN A 359 15.93 14.97 -0.39
N GLU A 360 15.76 14.69 0.90
CA GLU A 360 14.65 13.98 1.54
C GLU A 360 13.36 14.81 1.72
N ARG A 361 13.35 16.09 1.30
CA ARG A 361 12.16 16.98 1.32
C ARG A 361 11.22 16.86 0.12
N GLY A 362 11.45 15.90 -0.76
CA GLY A 362 10.41 15.47 -1.68
C GLY A 362 9.42 14.59 -0.93
N ALA A 363 8.59 15.16 -0.04
CA ALA A 363 7.24 14.63 0.02
C ALA A 363 6.75 14.77 -1.43
N PRO A 364 6.47 13.68 -2.16
CA PRO A 364 5.78 13.86 -3.40
C PRO A 364 4.53 14.66 -3.03
N GLU A 365 4.35 15.82 -3.66
CA GLU A 365 3.04 16.44 -3.60
C GLU A 365 2.11 15.44 -4.29
N MET A 366 1.47 14.60 -3.46
CA MET A 366 0.35 13.75 -3.87
C MET A 366 -0.54 14.69 -4.67
N GLY A 367 -0.81 14.34 -5.94
CA GLY A 367 -1.47 15.24 -6.87
C GLY A 367 -2.60 16.04 -6.20
N PRO A 368 -2.76 17.33 -6.56
CA PRO A 368 -3.76 18.17 -5.93
C PRO A 368 -5.09 17.42 -5.94
N ASP A 369 -5.79 17.45 -4.81
CA ASP A 369 -7.11 16.83 -4.77
C ASP A 369 -7.98 17.37 -5.90
N ALA A 370 -8.94 16.57 -6.35
CA ALA A 370 -9.99 16.98 -7.27
C ALA A 370 -10.58 18.34 -6.86
N VAL A 371 -10.82 18.49 -5.56
CA VAL A 371 -11.34 19.69 -4.90
C VAL A 371 -10.40 20.91 -5.05
N ARG A 372 -9.11 20.74 -4.75
CA ARG A 372 -8.11 21.83 -4.79
C ARG A 372 -7.83 22.30 -6.22
N THR A 373 -7.82 21.38 -7.18
CA THR A 373 -7.59 21.70 -8.59
C THR A 373 -8.71 22.58 -9.14
N ALA A 374 -9.95 22.36 -8.69
CA ALA A 374 -11.08 23.18 -9.08
C ALA A 374 -11.10 24.55 -8.37
N ALA A 375 -10.72 24.62 -7.08
CA ALA A 375 -10.63 25.89 -6.34
C ALA A 375 -9.52 26.82 -6.88
N SER A 376 -8.37 26.26 -7.28
CA SER A 376 -7.23 27.05 -7.81
C SER A 376 -7.47 27.61 -9.22
N GLY A 377 -8.31 26.95 -10.03
CA GLY A 377 -8.66 27.40 -11.38
C GLY A 377 -9.60 28.62 -11.45
N GLY A 378 -10.26 28.99 -10.35
CA GLY A 378 -11.24 30.08 -10.30
C GLY A 378 -10.65 31.50 -10.18
N SER A 379 -9.34 31.64 -9.87
CA SER A 379 -8.73 32.96 -9.60
C SER A 379 -8.01 33.60 -10.80
N GLY A 380 -7.96 32.95 -11.97
CA GLY A 380 -7.17 33.40 -13.12
C GLY A 380 -7.94 34.03 -14.28
N ALA A 381 -9.27 34.14 -14.21
CA ALA A 381 -10.11 34.54 -15.34
C ALA A 381 -10.64 35.99 -15.29
N SER A 382 -9.92 36.90 -14.61
CA SER A 382 -10.20 38.36 -14.65
C SER A 382 -9.00 39.16 -15.18
N GLY A 383 -8.34 38.65 -16.22
CA GLY A 383 -7.38 39.43 -17.01
C GLY A 383 -8.02 39.89 -18.31
N THR A 384 -8.57 41.11 -18.33
CA THR A 384 -9.07 41.78 -19.54
C THR A 384 -7.95 41.86 -20.59
N PRO A 385 -8.06 41.25 -21.79
CA PRO A 385 -7.16 41.55 -22.87
C PRO A 385 -7.64 42.84 -23.55
N ARG A 386 -6.75 43.83 -23.57
CA ARG A 386 -6.90 45.12 -24.25
C ARG A 386 -7.44 44.95 -25.68
N SER A 387 -8.39 45.80 -26.03
CA SER A 387 -8.88 46.04 -27.38
C SER A 387 -7.72 46.18 -28.37
N VAL A 388 -7.70 45.28 -29.35
CA VAL A 388 -6.91 45.46 -30.58
C VAL A 388 -7.63 46.52 -31.41
N GLU A 389 -7.12 47.74 -31.33
CA GLU A 389 -7.58 48.87 -32.14
C GLU A 389 -7.08 48.66 -33.57
N ARG A 390 -8.02 48.45 -34.50
CA ARG A 390 -7.79 48.53 -35.94
C ARG A 390 -7.38 49.96 -36.29
N SER A 391 -6.17 50.12 -36.80
CA SER A 391 -5.80 51.28 -37.62
C SER A 391 -5.43 50.77 -39.00
N ALA A 392 -6.33 50.96 -39.95
CA ALA A 392 -6.02 50.93 -41.37
C ALA A 392 -5.25 52.20 -41.76
N ASP A 393 -4.54 52.09 -42.88
CA ASP A 393 -4.12 53.18 -43.77
C ASP A 393 -2.93 54.07 -43.35
N ARG A 394 -1.78 53.82 -43.98
CA ARG A 394 -1.10 54.75 -44.91
C ARG A 394 0.25 54.20 -45.38
N ASP A 395 0.34 53.93 -46.69
CA ASP A 395 1.57 54.08 -47.48
C ASP A 395 1.85 55.59 -47.63
N PRO A 396 3.12 56.06 -47.61
CA PRO A 396 3.88 56.13 -48.86
C PRO A 396 5.40 55.85 -48.71
N GLY A 397 5.97 55.15 -49.71
CA GLY A 397 7.07 55.65 -50.56
C GLY A 397 8.45 55.95 -49.94
N ASP A 398 9.43 55.17 -50.40
CA ASP A 398 10.74 55.60 -50.95
C ASP A 398 11.71 56.45 -50.09
N ALA A 399 12.84 55.85 -49.68
CA ALA A 399 14.19 56.44 -49.72
C ALA A 399 15.27 55.53 -49.08
N ASP A 400 16.30 55.20 -49.88
CA ASP A 400 17.72 55.03 -49.53
C ASP A 400 18.18 54.00 -48.47
N ARG A 401 18.56 52.79 -48.93
CA ARG A 401 19.92 52.19 -48.93
C ARG A 401 19.94 50.67 -48.92
#